data_AF-A0A7S3H0Y7-F1
#
_entry.id   AF-A0A7S3H0Y7-F1
#
_cell.length_a   1.000
_cell.length_b   1.000
_cell.length_c   1.000
_cell.angle_alpha   90.00
_cell.angle_beta   90.00
_cell.angle_gamma   90.00
#
_symmetry.space_group_name_H-M   'P 1'
#
loop_
_entity.id
_entity.type
_entity.pdbx_description
1 polymer ?
#
loop_
_entity_poly.entity_id
_entity_poly.type
_entity_poly.pdbx_seq_one_letter_code
_entity_poly.pdbx_strand_id
1 'polypeptide(L)'
;TLLLFLLFDSLYSCVAAAAPDGNQAMIIATPFLILCILFSGLIITKATAPIYLLWIFEVSPMRYAMQAIVVELAGPTPTLEGQGVLQALNYVAGEEMKGIAVIGCMIIIFRVLQVLFMKFLNNLQK
;
A
#
# COMPACT_ATOMS: atom_id res chain seq x y z
N THR A 1 -4.13 -9.18 4.75
CA THR A 1 -5.27 -8.25 4.92
C THR A 1 -5.16 -7.36 6.15
N LEU A 2 -4.87 -7.88 7.35
CA LEU A 2 -4.72 -7.07 8.58
C LEU A 2 -3.64 -5.97 8.48
N LEU A 3 -2.48 -6.29 7.89
CA LEU A 3 -1.40 -5.32 7.70
C LEU A 3 -1.79 -4.13 6.81
N LEU A 4 -2.61 -4.38 5.78
CA LEU A 4 -3.11 -3.33 4.90
C LEU A 4 -4.08 -2.40 5.66
N PHE A 5 -4.95 -2.97 6.50
CA PHE A 5 -5.83 -2.18 7.36
C PHE A 5 -5.03 -1.27 8.31
N LEU A 6 -4.00 -1.80 8.97
CA LEU A 6 -3.13 -1.01 9.86
C LEU A 6 -2.35 0.08 9.11
N LEU A 7 -1.95 -0.18 7.87
CA LEU A 7 -1.27 0.82 7.04
C LEU A 7 -2.21 1.96 6.66
N PHE A 8 -3.43 1.66 6.21
CA PHE A 8 -4.41 2.69 5.90
C PHE A 8 -4.82 3.49 7.15
N ASP A 9 -5.04 2.83 8.29
CA ASP A 9 -5.29 3.51 9.57
C ASP A 9 -4.16 4.49 9.93
N SER A 10 -2.91 4.06 9.79
CA SER A 10 -1.74 4.89 10.08
C SER A 10 -1.60 6.05 9.09
N LEU A 11 -1.92 5.83 7.81
CA LEU A 11 -1.91 6.87 6.77
C LEU A 11 -3.00 7.92 7.02
N TYR A 12 -4.23 7.51 7.28
CA TYR A 12 -5.33 8.43 7.59
C TYR A 12 -5.07 9.21 8.88
N SER A 13 -4.52 8.55 9.90
CA SER A 13 -4.12 9.21 11.15
C SER A 13 -3.01 10.25 10.92
N CYS A 14 -2.07 9.97 10.02
CA CYS A 14 -1.03 10.94 9.64
C CYS A 14 -1.61 12.14 8.89
N VAL A 15 -2.51 11.91 7.94
CA VAL A 15 -3.18 12.99 7.18
C VAL A 15 -4.06 13.83 8.09
N ALA A 16 -4.79 13.21 9.02
CA ALA A 16 -5.59 13.91 10.01
C ALA A 16 -4.73 14.74 10.98
N ALA A 17 -3.51 14.30 11.31
CA ALA A 17 -2.58 15.08 12.14
C ALA A 17 -1.93 16.26 11.38
N ALA A 18 -1.83 16.17 10.05
CA ALA A 18 -1.26 17.23 9.22
C ALA A 18 -2.30 18.27 8.77
N ALA A 19 -3.57 17.88 8.70
CA ALA A 19 -4.65 18.74 8.23
C ALA A 19 -5.23 19.61 9.37
N PRO A 20 -5.55 20.89 9.11
CA PRO A 20 -6.17 21.76 10.10
C PRO A 20 -7.66 21.48 10.32
N ASP A 21 -8.32 20.79 9.39
CA ASP A 21 -9.76 20.48 9.43
C ASP A 21 -10.03 19.08 8.86
N GLY A 22 -11.04 18.38 9.41
CA GLY A 22 -11.40 17.01 9.01
C GLY A 22 -11.84 16.90 7.54
N ASN A 23 -12.50 17.92 6.99
CA ASN A 23 -12.89 17.92 5.59
C ASN A 23 -11.67 18.03 4.67
N GLN A 24 -10.70 18.88 5.04
CA GLN A 24 -9.44 19.01 4.29
C GLN A 24 -8.60 17.73 4.37
N ALA A 25 -8.59 17.06 5.52
CA ALA A 25 -7.92 15.77 5.69
C ALA A 25 -8.44 14.72 4.69
N MET A 26 -9.77 14.62 4.52
CA MET A 26 -10.36 13.68 3.58
C MET A 26 -10.02 14.01 2.12
N ILE A 27 -10.06 15.28 1.75
CA ILE A 27 -9.70 15.74 0.39
C ILE A 27 -8.25 15.35 0.04
N ILE A 28 -7.33 15.46 1.01
CA ILE A 28 -5.91 15.11 0.84
C ILE A 28 -5.70 13.59 0.80
N ALA A 29 -6.44 12.83 1.63
CA ALA A 29 -6.26 11.38 1.71
C ALA A 29 -6.83 10.63 0.49
N THR A 30 -7.91 11.13 -0.10
CA THR A 30 -8.61 10.51 -1.24
C THR A 30 -7.71 10.22 -2.45
N PRO A 31 -6.93 11.18 -3.00
CA PRO A 31 -6.04 10.90 -4.13
C PRO A 31 -4.96 9.88 -3.78
N PHE A 32 -4.49 9.87 -2.52
CA PHE A 32 -3.50 8.90 -2.06
C PHE A 32 -4.04 7.47 -2.10
N LEU A 33 -5.29 7.27 -1.64
CA LEU A 33 -5.97 5.98 -1.74
C LEU A 33 -6.18 5.56 -3.20
N ILE A 34 -6.59 6.49 -4.08
CA ILE A 34 -6.76 6.20 -5.51
C ILE A 34 -5.45 5.72 -6.13
N LEU A 35 -4.32 6.35 -5.79
CA LEU A 35 -3.00 5.91 -6.26
C LEU A 35 -2.67 4.51 -5.74
N CYS A 36 -2.89 4.21 -4.45
CA CYS A 36 -2.69 2.87 -3.91
C CYS A 36 -3.53 1.81 -4.65
N ILE A 37 -4.77 2.12 -5.02
CA ILE A 37 -5.65 1.21 -5.78
C ILE A 37 -5.17 1.05 -7.24
N LEU A 38 -4.77 2.15 -7.88
CA LEU A 38 -4.29 2.15 -9.26
C LEU A 38 -3.05 1.26 -9.42
N PHE A 39 -2.12 1.36 -8.46
CA PHE A 39 -0.89 0.56 -8.42
C PHE A 39 -1.06 -0.77 -7.66
N SER A 40 -2.28 -1.28 -7.52
CA SER A 40 -2.55 -2.59 -6.89
C SER A 40 -2.11 -3.78 -7.75
N GLY A 41 -1.76 -3.56 -9.02
CA GLY A 41 -1.47 -4.62 -9.99
C GLY A 41 -2.70 -5.15 -10.73
N LEU A 42 -3.92 -4.73 -10.36
CA LEU A 42 -5.17 -5.08 -11.05
C LEU A 42 -5.46 -4.17 -12.24
N ILE A 43 -5.36 -2.85 -12.06
CA ILE A 43 -5.72 -1.87 -13.10
C ILE A 43 -4.55 -1.67 -14.08
N ILE A 44 -3.33 -1.61 -13.56
CA ILE A 44 -2.11 -1.54 -14.36
C ILE A 44 -1.25 -2.75 -14.00
N THR A 45 -0.97 -3.60 -14.98
CA THR A 45 -0.07 -4.74 -14.82
C THR A 45 1.38 -4.28 -15.00
N LYS A 46 2.32 -4.89 -14.27
CA LYS A 46 3.76 -4.60 -14.43
C LYS A 46 4.27 -4.80 -15.86
N ALA A 47 3.58 -5.62 -16.66
CA ALA A 47 3.93 -5.90 -18.05
C ALA A 47 3.73 -4.69 -18.98
N THR A 48 2.79 -3.79 -18.66
CA THR A 48 2.48 -2.59 -19.46
C THR A 48 3.08 -1.31 -18.86
N ALA A 49 3.63 -1.37 -17.65
CA ALA A 49 4.20 -0.23 -16.97
C ALA A 49 5.65 0.06 -17.44
N PRO A 50 6.00 1.33 -17.72
CA PRO A 50 7.37 1.76 -17.95
C PRO A 50 8.31 1.44 -16.78
N ILE A 51 9.58 1.12 -17.07
CA ILE A 51 10.62 0.76 -16.08
C ILE A 51 10.77 1.76 -14.93
N TYR A 52 10.62 3.05 -15.23
CA TYR A 52 10.70 4.10 -14.22
C TYR A 52 9.49 4.16 -13.27
N LEU A 53 8.38 3.42 -13.51
CA LEU A 53 7.24 3.31 -12.60
C LEU A 53 7.24 2.01 -11.80
N LEU A 54 8.09 1.03 -12.14
CA LEU A 54 8.12 -0.26 -11.46
C LEU A 54 8.40 -0.15 -9.95
N TRP A 55 9.17 0.85 -9.51
CA TRP A 55 9.41 1.07 -8.09
C TRP A 55 8.15 1.48 -7.32
N ILE A 56 7.21 2.20 -7.95
CA ILE A 56 5.92 2.55 -7.32
C ILE A 56 5.09 1.30 -7.08
N PHE A 57 5.15 0.34 -8.01
CA PHE A 57 4.50 -0.96 -7.83
C PHE A 57 5.11 -1.75 -6.66
N GLU A 58 6.43 -1.69 -6.45
CA GLU A 58 7.09 -2.34 -5.30
C GLU A 58 6.78 -1.64 -3.97
N VAL A 59 6.59 -0.32 -3.97
CA VAL A 59 6.26 0.40 -2.74
C VAL A 59 4.76 0.33 -2.41
N SER A 60 3.92 0.02 -3.41
CA SER A 60 2.47 -0.04 -3.25
C SER A 60 2.04 -1.18 -2.31
N PRO A 61 1.49 -0.87 -1.12
CA PRO A 61 1.05 -1.88 -0.17
C PRO A 61 -0.13 -2.70 -0.69
N MET A 62 -0.91 -2.12 -1.62
CA MET A 62 -2.06 -2.76 -2.24
C MET A 62 -1.66 -3.91 -3.16
N ARG A 63 -0.49 -3.84 -3.80
CA ARG A 63 0.07 -4.92 -4.63
C ARG A 63 0.28 -6.18 -3.80
N TYR A 64 0.92 -6.06 -2.63
CA TYR A 64 1.19 -7.20 -1.77
C TYR A 64 -0.08 -7.79 -1.15
N ALA A 65 -1.08 -6.95 -0.85
CA ALA A 65 -2.37 -7.44 -0.39
C ALA A 65 -3.11 -8.21 -1.49
N MET A 66 -3.09 -7.72 -2.72
CA MET A 66 -3.68 -8.43 -3.86
C MET A 66 -2.93 -9.73 -4.16
N GLN A 67 -1.60 -9.73 -4.07
CA GLN A 67 -0.80 -10.95 -4.17
C GLN A 67 -1.26 -12.00 -3.16
N ALA A 68 -1.36 -11.62 -1.88
CA ALA A 68 -1.78 -12.53 -0.81
C ALA A 68 -3.18 -13.11 -1.06
N ILE A 69 -4.13 -12.28 -1.50
CA ILE A 69 -5.50 -12.72 -1.83
C ILE A 69 -5.50 -13.68 -3.01
N VAL A 70 -4.79 -13.37 -4.09
CA VAL A 70 -4.76 -14.20 -5.31
C VAL A 70 -4.05 -15.53 -5.06
N VAL A 71 -2.97 -15.54 -4.26
CA VAL A 71 -2.27 -16.77 -3.86
C VAL A 71 -3.17 -17.66 -3.01
N GLU A 72 -3.91 -17.09 -2.06
CA GLU A 72 -4.86 -17.84 -1.23
C GLU A 72 -6.04 -18.36 -2.05
N LEU A 73 -6.56 -17.56 -2.99
CA LEU A 73 -7.66 -17.93 -3.89
C LEU A 73 -7.27 -19.01 -4.90
N ALA A 74 -6.02 -19.01 -5.38
CA ALA A 74 -5.50 -20.05 -6.27
C ALA A 74 -5.44 -21.43 -5.58
N GLY A 75 -5.38 -21.46 -4.24
CA GLY A 75 -5.40 -22.67 -3.44
C GLY A 75 -4.18 -23.58 -3.67
N PRO A 76 -4.10 -24.70 -2.94
CA PRO A 76 -3.02 -25.68 -3.07
C PRO A 76 -3.10 -26.52 -4.35
N THR A 77 -4.18 -26.40 -5.12
CA THR A 77 -4.36 -27.11 -6.38
C THR A 77 -3.70 -26.31 -7.51
N PRO A 78 -2.63 -26.81 -8.15
CA PRO A 78 -2.04 -26.18 -9.31
C PRO A 78 -2.95 -26.42 -10.53
N THR A 79 -4.12 -25.79 -10.55
CA THR A 79 -4.93 -25.70 -11.76
C THR A 79 -4.18 -24.79 -12.74
N LEU A 80 -4.18 -25.17 -14.02
CA LEU A 80 -3.57 -24.39 -15.11
C LEU A 80 -4.07 -22.93 -15.12
N GLU A 81 -5.30 -22.73 -14.67
CA GLU A 81 -5.94 -21.42 -14.54
C GLU A 81 -5.35 -20.57 -13.40
N GLY A 82 -5.11 -21.15 -12.22
CA GLY A 82 -4.51 -20.45 -11.09
C GLY A 82 -3.08 -19.98 -11.38
N GLN A 83 -2.29 -20.81 -12.06
CA GLN A 83 -0.95 -20.42 -12.50
C GLN A 83 -0.98 -19.35 -13.59
N GLY A 84 -1.94 -19.40 -14.51
CA GLY A 84 -2.13 -18.39 -15.55
C GLY A 84 -2.40 -16.99 -14.98
N VAL A 85 -3.22 -16.89 -13.93
CA VAL A 85 -3.51 -15.62 -13.26
C VAL A 85 -2.28 -15.08 -12.50
N LEU A 86 -1.55 -15.95 -11.80
CA LEU A 86 -0.31 -15.56 -11.11
C LEU A 86 0.75 -15.05 -12.09
N GLN A 87 0.88 -15.70 -13.24
CA GLN A 87 1.84 -15.33 -14.28
C GLN A 87 1.42 -14.05 -15.02
N ALA A 88 0.12 -13.87 -15.30
CA ALA A 88 -0.43 -12.65 -15.90
C ALA A 88 -0.25 -11.42 -15.00
N LEU A 89 -0.37 -11.60 -13.68
CA LEU A 89 -0.19 -10.53 -12.69
C LEU A 89 1.29 -10.36 -12.27
N ASN A 90 2.18 -11.23 -12.75
CA ASN A 90 3.59 -11.28 -12.40
C ASN A 90 3.78 -11.34 -10.87
N TYR A 91 3.08 -12.28 -10.24
CA TYR A 91 3.21 -12.62 -8.83
C TYR A 91 4.17 -13.80 -8.68
N VAL A 92 5.34 -13.53 -8.08
CA VAL A 92 6.34 -14.54 -7.79
C VAL A 92 6.11 -15.07 -6.38
N ALA A 93 5.83 -16.37 -6.27
CA ALA A 93 5.77 -17.07 -4.99
C ALA A 93 7.15 -16.96 -4.30
N GLY A 94 7.21 -16.26 -3.16
CA GLY A 94 8.46 -16.00 -2.41
C GLY A 94 8.75 -14.53 -2.09
N GLU A 95 8.09 -13.57 -2.76
CA GLU A 95 8.21 -12.13 -2.42
C GLU A 95 7.30 -11.66 -1.27
N GLU A 96 6.53 -12.57 -0.68
CA GLU A 96 5.59 -12.24 0.42
C GLU A 96 6.32 -11.68 1.64
N MET A 97 7.51 -12.20 1.96
CA MET A 97 8.35 -11.65 3.03
C MET A 97 8.83 -10.22 2.74
N LYS A 98 9.13 -9.90 1.48
CA LYS A 98 9.52 -8.54 1.09
C LYS A 98 8.34 -7.59 1.24
N GLY A 99 7.14 -8.01 0.84
CA GLY A 99 5.91 -7.24 1.03
C GLY A 99 5.60 -6.94 2.49
N ILE A 100 5.72 -7.94 3.37
CA ILE A 100 5.52 -7.77 4.82
C ILE A 100 6.55 -6.79 5.40
N ALA A 101 7.84 -6.94 5.05
CA ALA A 101 8.90 -6.07 5.53
C ALA A 101 8.71 -4.62 5.05
N VAL A 102 8.38 -4.41 3.77
CA VAL A 102 8.14 -3.08 3.19
C VAL A 102 6.93 -2.41 3.83
N ILE A 103 5.82 -3.13 3.97
CA ILE A 103 4.60 -2.62 4.63
C ILE A 103 4.89 -2.27 6.09
N GLY A 104 5.61 -3.13 6.82
CA GLY A 104 6.02 -2.87 8.19
C GLY A 104 6.86 -1.60 8.34
N CYS A 105 7.87 -1.43 7.48
CA CYS A 105 8.69 -0.22 7.44
C CYS A 105 7.87 1.03 7.12
N MET A 106 6.94 0.96 6.15
CA MET A 106 6.04 2.07 5.82
C MET A 106 5.14 2.47 6.99
N ILE A 107 4.59 1.50 7.73
CA ILE A 107 3.78 1.78 8.92
C ILE A 107 4.61 2.54 9.96
N ILE A 108 5.84 2.11 10.23
CA ILE A 108 6.74 2.79 11.16
C ILE A 108 7.02 4.22 10.69
N ILE A 109 7.32 4.41 9.41
CA ILE A 109 7.57 5.73 8.82
C ILE A 109 6.35 6.64 8.99
N PHE A 110 5.15 6.18 8.63
CA PHE A 110 3.93 7.00 8.78
C PHE A 110 3.61 7.32 10.24
N ARG A 111 3.84 6.39 11.17
CA ARG A 111 3.67 6.63 12.61
C ARG A 111 4.68 7.65 13.14
N VAL A 112 5.94 7.59 12.72
CA VAL A 112 6.96 8.59 13.08
C VAL A 112 6.59 9.96 12.50
N LEU A 113 6.13 10.00 11.25
CA LEU A 113 5.71 11.24 10.59
C LEU A 113 4.50 11.89 11.29
N GLN A 114 3.53 11.08 11.73
CA GLN A 114 2.40 11.54 12.54
C GLN A 114 2.87 12.22 13.84
N VAL A 115 3.81 11.61 14.56
CA VAL A 115 4.37 12.17 15.80
C VAL A 115 5.16 13.45 15.52
N LEU A 116 5.86 13.53 14.39
CA LEU A 116 6.56 14.75 13.96
C LEU A 116 5.58 15.87 13.63
N PHE A 117 4.47 15.61 12.94
CA PHE A 117 3.45 16.62 12.67
C PHE A 117 2.84 17.17 13.97
N MET A 118 2.52 16.31 14.93
CA MET A 118 2.06 16.76 16.24
C MET A 118 3.12 17.57 16.99
N LYS A 119 4.39 17.16 16.95
CA LYS A 119 5.48 17.94 17.56
C LYS A 119 5.71 19.28 16.87
N PHE A 120 5.61 19.35 15.55
CA PHE A 120 5.76 20.57 14.77
C PHE A 120 4.64 21.57 15.07
N LEU A 121 3.38 21.11 15.11
CA LEU A 121 2.23 21.95 15.49
C LEU A 121 2.29 22.39 16.95
N ASN A 122 2.67 21.51 17.87
CA ASN A 122 2.79 21.84 19.30
C ASN A 122 3.97 22.79 19.59
N ASN A 123 4.99 22.84 18.73
CA ASN A 123 6.13 23.74 18.86
C ASN A 123 5.93 25.10 18.16
N LEU A 124 4.87 25.25 17.35
CA LEU A 124 4.46 26.55 16.77
C LEU A 124 3.58 27.38 17.73
N GLN A 125 3.03 26.77 18.78
CA GLN A 125 2.23 27.45 19.82
C GLN A 125 3.04 27.86 21.07
N LYS A 126 4.36 27.63 21.09
CA LYS A 126 5.27 28.14 22.13
C LYS A 126 6.10 29.29 21.58
#